data_AF-W1X6Y7-F1
#
_entry.id   AF-W1X6Y7-F1
#
_cell.length_a   1.000
_cell.length_b   1.000
_cell.length_c   1.000
_cell.angle_alpha   90.00
_cell.angle_beta   90.00
_cell.angle_gamma   90.00
#
_symmetry.space_group_name_H-M   'P 1'
#
loop_
_entity.id
_entity.type
_entity.pdbx_description
1 polymer ?
#
loop_
_entity_poly.entity_id
_entity_poly.type
_entity_poly.pdbx_seq_one_letter_code
_entity_poly.pdbx_strand_id
1 'polypeptide(L)'
;MVFCNNANLLNVFVRHIANNQLRSLAEVATVAHQLKLLKDDFFASDQQAVAVADRYPQDVFAEHTHDFCELVIVWRGNGLHVLNDRPYRITRGDLFYIHADDKHSYASV
;
A
#
# COMPACT_ATOMS: atom_id res chain seq x y z
N MET A 1 -11.97 -17.26 21.53
CA MET A 1 -11.36 -15.96 21.17
C MET A 1 -11.58 -15.80 19.68
N VAL A 2 -12.59 -15.03 19.27
CA VAL A 2 -13.00 -14.92 17.86
C VAL A 2 -12.16 -13.80 17.23
N PHE A 3 -11.24 -14.17 16.33
CA PHE A 3 -10.55 -13.21 15.47
C PHE A 3 -11.55 -12.73 14.42
N CYS A 4 -12.14 -11.55 14.64
CA CYS A 4 -12.87 -10.88 13.57
C CYS A 4 -11.85 -10.31 12.59
N ASN A 5 -11.60 -11.06 11.51
CA ASN A 5 -11.16 -10.51 10.23
C ASN A 5 -12.04 -9.30 9.91
N ASN A 6 -11.41 -8.16 9.57
CA ASN A 6 -12.00 -6.93 9.00
C ASN A 6 -11.29 -5.69 9.60
N ALA A 7 -9.97 -5.57 9.38
CA ALA A 7 -9.30 -4.30 9.67
C ALA A 7 -9.88 -3.24 8.73
N ASN A 8 -10.43 -2.18 9.29
CA ASN A 8 -10.84 -1.02 8.49
C ASN A 8 -9.60 -0.15 8.30
N LEU A 9 -9.13 -0.02 7.07
CA LEU A 9 -8.00 0.83 6.74
C LEU A 9 -8.49 2.10 6.06
N LEU A 10 -7.74 3.18 6.31
CA LEU A 10 -7.76 4.34 5.45
C LEU A 10 -6.37 4.48 4.87
N ASN A 11 -6.32 4.35 3.56
CA ASN A 11 -5.09 4.54 2.83
C ASN A 11 -5.12 5.96 2.26
N VAL A 12 -4.12 6.76 2.64
CA VAL A 12 -3.89 8.08 2.06
C VAL A 12 -2.76 7.92 1.05
N PHE A 13 -3.11 7.92 -0.23
CA PHE A 13 -2.14 7.84 -1.31
C PHE A 13 -1.53 9.21 -1.56
N VAL A 14 -0.20 9.25 -1.59
CA VAL A 14 0.60 10.44 -1.83
C VAL A 14 1.39 10.23 -3.11
N ARG A 15 1.02 10.97 -4.15
CA ARG A 15 1.72 10.93 -5.44
C ARG A 15 3.11 11.52 -5.25
N HIS A 16 4.11 10.87 -5.79
CA HIS A 16 5.45 11.45 -5.86
C HIS A 16 5.42 12.64 -6.83
N ILE A 17 5.49 13.87 -6.33
CA ILE A 17 5.67 15.08 -7.15
C ILE A 17 7.15 15.15 -7.57
N ALA A 18 7.59 14.25 -8.45
CA ALA A 18 8.82 14.49 -9.17
C ALA A 18 8.49 15.49 -10.28
N ASN A 19 9.16 16.66 -10.27
CA ASN A 19 9.40 17.36 -11.53
C ASN A 19 10.01 16.33 -12.48
N ASN A 20 9.42 16.18 -13.66
CA ASN A 20 9.66 15.10 -14.61
C ASN A 20 11.07 15.17 -15.23
N GLN A 21 12.13 15.05 -14.43
CA GLN A 21 13.52 15.07 -14.88
C GLN A 21 14.29 14.04 -14.03
N LEU A 22 14.70 12.95 -14.70
CA LEU A 22 15.62 11.90 -14.24
C LEU A 22 15.03 10.81 -13.34
N ARG A 23 14.44 9.79 -13.95
CA ARG A 23 14.74 8.40 -13.55
C ARG A 23 15.49 7.75 -14.70
N SER A 24 16.78 7.53 -14.48
CA SER A 24 17.70 6.91 -15.43
C SER A 24 17.35 5.45 -15.67
N LEU A 25 17.67 5.01 -16.88
CA LEU A 25 17.64 3.63 -17.37
C LEU A 25 18.55 2.72 -16.51
N ALA A 26 17.99 2.10 -15.50
CA ALA A 26 18.47 0.88 -14.85
C ALA A 26 17.25 0.36 -14.06
N GLU A 27 16.66 -0.77 -14.38
CA GLU A 27 17.23 -2.07 -14.06
C GLU A 27 16.53 -3.14 -14.91
N VAL A 28 17.29 -3.81 -15.77
CA VAL A 28 16.87 -5.09 -16.36
C VAL A 28 17.22 -6.14 -15.31
N ALA A 29 16.26 -6.48 -14.46
CA ALA A 29 16.36 -7.61 -13.55
C ALA A 29 15.06 -8.42 -13.61
N THR A 30 15.18 -9.60 -14.22
CA THR A 30 14.18 -10.67 -14.23
C THR A 30 13.74 -11.03 -12.81
N VAL A 31 12.51 -10.68 -12.43
CA VAL A 31 11.83 -11.21 -11.25
C VAL A 31 10.37 -11.51 -11.64
N ALA A 32 9.90 -12.70 -11.26
CA ALA A 32 8.58 -13.22 -11.56
C ALA A 32 7.46 -12.22 -11.24
N HIS A 33 6.46 -12.13 -12.13
CA HIS A 33 5.21 -11.34 -12.04
C HIS A 33 4.94 -10.64 -10.70
N GLN A 34 5.64 -9.53 -10.44
CA GLN A 34 5.36 -8.69 -9.29
C GLN A 34 4.19 -7.77 -9.63
N LEU A 35 3.12 -7.81 -8.85
CA LEU A 35 2.00 -6.88 -9.00
C LEU A 35 2.50 -5.48 -8.62
N LYS A 36 2.33 -4.51 -9.52
CA LYS A 36 2.66 -3.11 -9.27
C LYS A 36 1.43 -2.25 -9.50
N LEU A 37 1.00 -1.53 -8.48
CA LEU A 37 -0.11 -0.60 -8.56
C LEU A 37 0.40 0.74 -9.11
N LEU A 38 -0.30 1.28 -10.11
CA LEU A 38 0.09 2.49 -10.82
C LEU A 38 -0.80 3.67 -10.41
N LYS A 39 -0.21 4.82 -10.15
CA LYS A 39 -0.92 6.05 -9.76
C LYS A 39 -2.03 6.44 -10.74
N ASP A 40 -1.87 6.13 -12.03
CA ASP A 40 -2.85 6.48 -13.05
C ASP A 40 -4.19 5.74 -12.85
N ASP A 41 -4.20 4.62 -12.12
CA ASP A 41 -5.40 3.87 -11.75
C ASP A 41 -6.01 4.30 -10.41
N PHE A 42 -5.23 4.98 -9.56
CA PHE A 42 -5.60 5.29 -8.17
C PHE A 42 -5.79 6.79 -7.88
N PHE A 43 -5.41 7.66 -8.81
CA PHE A 43 -5.60 9.11 -8.73
C PHE A 43 -6.56 9.56 -9.84
N ALA A 44 -7.43 10.53 -9.54
CA ALA A 44 -8.45 10.98 -10.49
C ALA A 44 -7.88 11.82 -11.64
N SER A 45 -6.67 12.38 -11.47
CA SER A 45 -5.99 13.14 -12.52
C SER A 45 -4.50 13.29 -12.22
N ASP A 46 -3.72 13.65 -13.24
CA ASP A 46 -2.29 13.97 -13.12
C ASP A 46 -1.96 15.14 -12.19
N GLN A 47 -2.94 15.99 -11.89
CA GLN A 47 -2.77 17.14 -10.99
C GLN A 47 -3.11 16.81 -9.53
N GLN A 48 -3.74 15.66 -9.27
CA GLN A 48 -4.09 15.27 -7.91
C GLN A 48 -2.86 14.74 -7.18
N ALA A 49 -2.41 15.48 -6.16
CA ALA A 49 -1.24 15.10 -5.36
C ALA A 49 -1.56 14.07 -4.26
N VAL A 50 -2.81 14.06 -3.76
CA VAL A 50 -3.26 13.19 -2.68
C VAL A 50 -4.64 12.64 -2.98
N ALA A 51 -4.83 11.35 -2.70
CA ALA A 51 -6.11 10.67 -2.78
C ALA A 51 -6.34 9.85 -1.50
N VAL A 52 -7.61 9.56 -1.22
CA VAL A 52 -8.00 8.74 -0.08
C VAL A 52 -8.72 7.52 -0.62
N ALA A 53 -8.33 6.35 -0.13
CA ALA A 53 -8.94 5.09 -0.46
C ALA A 53 -9.42 4.40 0.81
N ASP A 54 -10.74 4.36 0.96
CA ASP A 54 -11.40 3.64 2.04
C ASP A 54 -11.29 2.13 1.84
N ARG A 55 -11.10 1.40 2.95
CA ARG A 55 -11.07 -0.06 2.98
C ARG A 55 -11.91 -0.56 4.15
N TYR A 56 -13.19 -0.77 3.89
CA TYR A 56 -14.21 -1.12 4.90
C TYR A 56 -14.91 -2.44 4.57
N PRO A 57 -14.29 -3.60 4.84
CA PRO A 57 -12.96 -3.82 5.42
C PRO A 57 -11.83 -3.86 4.37
N GLN A 58 -10.59 -4.01 4.82
CA GLN A 58 -9.50 -4.46 3.96
C GLN A 58 -9.60 -5.99 3.77
N ASP A 59 -9.90 -6.41 2.54
CA ASP A 59 -9.81 -7.82 2.14
C ASP A 59 -8.36 -8.27 2.01
N VAL A 60 -8.16 -9.60 1.89
CA VAL A 60 -6.86 -10.16 1.52
C VAL A 60 -6.39 -9.50 0.23
N PHE A 61 -5.18 -8.96 0.27
CA PHE A 61 -4.60 -8.26 -0.87
C PHE A 61 -3.19 -8.77 -1.10
N ALA A 62 -2.95 -9.27 -2.31
CA ALA A 62 -1.71 -9.92 -2.70
C ALA A 62 -0.49 -9.00 -2.54
N GLU A 63 0.69 -9.59 -2.46
CA GLU A 63 1.93 -8.82 -2.41
C GLU A 63 2.09 -7.93 -3.64
N HIS A 64 2.37 -6.66 -3.40
CA HIS A 64 2.52 -5.66 -4.46
C HIS A 64 3.46 -4.54 -4.04
N THR A 65 3.92 -3.80 -5.05
CA THR A 65 4.62 -2.50 -4.93
C THR A 65 3.79 -1.41 -5.60
N HIS A 66 4.27 -0.17 -5.52
CA HIS A 66 3.58 1.00 -6.07
C HIS A 66 4.54 1.89 -6.89
N ASP A 67 4.00 2.87 -7.60
CA ASP A 67 4.76 4.04 -8.07
C ASP A 67 4.34 5.35 -7.35
N PHE A 68 3.61 5.21 -6.25
CA PHE A 68 3.20 6.26 -5.31
C PHE A 68 3.47 5.80 -3.88
N CYS A 69 3.55 6.74 -2.93
CA CYS A 69 3.69 6.41 -1.51
C CYS A 69 2.30 6.37 -0.87
N GLU A 70 2.18 5.76 0.31
CA GLU A 70 0.94 5.76 1.05
C GLU A 70 1.13 5.83 2.57
N LEU A 71 0.11 6.36 3.25
CA LEU A 71 -0.07 6.24 4.69
C LEU A 71 -1.21 5.25 4.94
N VAL A 72 -0.94 4.26 5.78
CA VAL A 72 -1.95 3.26 6.18
C VAL A 72 -2.32 3.49 7.64
N ILE A 73 -3.59 3.75 7.90
CA ILE A 73 -4.13 3.94 9.25
C ILE A 73 -5.16 2.87 9.56
N VAL A 74 -4.94 2.12 10.64
CA VAL A 74 -5.88 1.09 11.09
C VAL A 74 -6.93 1.71 12.03
N TRP A 75 -8.17 1.85 11.55
CA TRP A 75 -9.25 2.47 12.31
C TRP A 75 -9.88 1.56 13.36
N ARG A 76 -10.06 0.28 13.02
CA ARG A 76 -10.60 -0.78 13.88
C ARG A 76 -10.28 -2.15 13.32
N GLY A 77 -10.57 -3.20 14.07
CA GLY A 77 -10.30 -4.57 13.67
C GLY A 77 -8.83 -4.93 13.85
N ASN A 78 -8.43 -6.09 13.31
CA ASN A 78 -7.06 -6.58 13.33
C ASN A 78 -6.79 -7.42 12.08
N GLY A 79 -5.51 -7.67 11.80
CA GLY A 79 -5.08 -8.48 10.67
C GLY A 79 -3.57 -8.66 10.63
N LEU A 80 -3.05 -9.18 9.52
CA LEU A 80 -1.62 -9.30 9.26
C LEU A 80 -1.22 -8.43 8.08
N HIS A 81 -0.29 -7.51 8.32
CA HIS A 81 0.39 -6.72 7.30
C HIS A 81 1.81 -7.25 7.16
N VAL A 82 2.14 -7.81 6.00
CA VAL A 82 3.53 -8.19 5.70
C VAL A 82 4.14 -7.06 4.88
N LEU A 83 5.18 -6.42 5.41
CA LEU A 83 5.88 -5.31 4.77
C LEU A 83 7.36 -5.66 4.65
N ASN A 84 7.87 -5.71 3.42
CA ASN A 84 9.24 -6.10 3.09
C ASN A 84 9.66 -7.40 3.77
N ASP A 85 8.86 -8.46 3.57
CA ASP A 85 9.01 -9.79 4.17
C ASP A 85 8.91 -9.84 5.71
N ARG A 86 8.64 -8.70 6.38
CA ARG A 86 8.47 -8.62 7.82
C ARG A 86 6.99 -8.63 8.20
N PRO A 87 6.52 -9.60 9.02
CA PRO A 87 5.13 -9.66 9.45
C PRO A 87 4.84 -8.70 10.61
N TYR A 88 3.74 -7.96 10.51
CA TYR A 88 3.19 -7.09 11.54
C TYR A 88 1.74 -7.50 11.83
N ARG A 89 1.45 -7.91 13.07
CA ARG A 89 0.07 -8.02 13.54
C ARG A 89 -0.45 -6.62 13.77
N ILE A 90 -1.45 -6.23 12.99
CA ILE A 90 -1.98 -4.87 13.01
C ILE A 90 -3.31 -4.81 13.76
N THR A 91 -3.58 -3.68 14.42
CA THR A 91 -4.81 -3.39 15.14
C THR A 91 -5.06 -1.87 15.19
N ARG A 92 -6.19 -1.48 15.76
CA ARG A 92 -6.59 -0.07 15.89
C ARG A 92 -5.45 0.80 16.43
N GLY A 93 -5.17 1.89 15.72
CA GLY A 93 -4.18 2.90 16.11
C GLY A 93 -2.80 2.71 15.48
N ASP A 94 -2.55 1.58 14.81
CA ASP A 94 -1.33 1.39 14.04
C ASP A 94 -1.31 2.32 12.81
N LEU A 95 -0.13 2.85 12.53
CA LEU A 95 0.19 3.75 11.42
C LEU A 95 1.44 3.25 10.70
N PHE A 96 1.38 3.14 9.38
CA PHE A 96 2.51 2.81 8.54
C PHE A 96 2.75 3.88 7.49
N TYR A 97 4.02 4.17 7.24
CA TYR A 97 4.50 4.93 6.10
C TYR A 97 5.05 3.92 5.10
N ILE A 98 4.48 3.86 3.90
CA ILE A 98 4.87 2.92 2.85
C ILE A 98 5.44 3.72 1.69
N HIS A 99 6.70 3.43 1.34
CA HIS A 99 7.35 4.00 0.17
C HIS A 99 6.91 3.26 -1.10
N ALA A 100 7.04 3.89 -2.27
CA ALA A 100 6.64 3.29 -3.55
C ALA A 100 7.30 1.93 -3.81
N ASP A 101 8.59 1.82 -3.47
CA ASP A 101 9.39 0.62 -3.70
C ASP A 101 9.20 -0.45 -2.61
N ASP A 102 8.47 -0.15 -1.53
CA ASP A 102 8.14 -1.15 -0.51
C ASP A 102 7.16 -2.17 -1.10
N LYS A 103 7.45 -3.46 -0.87
CA LYS A 103 6.51 -4.53 -1.19
C LYS A 103 5.72 -4.90 0.05
N HIS A 104 4.41 -5.06 -0.09
CA HIS A 104 3.59 -5.43 1.06
C HIS A 104 2.30 -6.17 0.69
N SER A 105 1.69 -6.86 1.67
CA SER A 105 0.43 -7.60 1.51
C SER A 105 -0.40 -7.57 2.79
N TYR A 106 -1.71 -7.81 2.64
CA TYR A 106 -2.64 -8.00 3.75
C TYR A 106 -3.20 -9.41 3.72
N ALA A 107 -3.05 -10.14 4.82
CA ALA A 107 -3.53 -11.52 4.95
C ALA A 107 -4.47 -11.69 6.14
N SER A 108 -5.38 -12.66 6.03
CA SER A 108 -6.14 -13.17 7.16
C SER A 108 -5.24 -14.01 8.05
N VAL A 109 -5.45 -13.92 9.37
CA VAL A 109 -4.85 -14.83 10.38
C VAL A 109 -5.91 -15.61 11.13
#